data_AF-A0AAD6CGG7-F1
#
_entry.id   AF-A0AAD6CGG7-F1
#
_cell.length_a   1.000
_cell.length_b   1.000
_cell.length_c   1.000
_cell.angle_alpha   90.00
_cell.angle_beta   90.00
_cell.angle_gamma   90.00
#
_symmetry.space_group_name_H-M   'P 1'
#
loop_
_entity.id
_entity.type
_entity.pdbx_description
1 polymer ?
#
loop_
_entity_poly.entity_id
_entity_poly.type
_entity_poly.pdbx_seq_one_letter_code
_entity_poly.pdbx_strand_id
1 'polypeptide(L)'
;MNTFLVGQMRGSLPFGVAVGDFNGDGHLDIVAANVGGSSISVLLGTGDGSFQAQAIFDVQGAPFGVAVGDFNGDGHLDIVTANDGGFHAVSVFLGTGDGSFGPQATFDVGSDPVGVTVGDFNGDGHLDIVTANQNSNTVSILLGVGDGSFLAQATFDVGTSPDDVAVGDFNGDGHLDIVAGNEGSNTVSVLLGVGDGSFHAQATIEVGPNPFGVAVGDFNGDGHLDIVAANVGGGSVSVLLGTGDGSFHAQATFNVGSGPFGVTVGDFNGDGHLDIAAANNGGGSVSVLLGTGDGSFQAQATFNVGTNPAFVAVGDFNGDGHLDIVTANEGSDTVSVLIWKPCGA
;
A
#
# COMPACT_ATOMS: atom_id res chain seq x y z
N MET A 1 9.84 -6.52 19.01
CA MET A 1 10.55 -5.91 17.86
C MET A 1 11.70 -5.04 18.37
N ASN A 2 12.84 -5.11 17.70
CA ASN A 2 13.88 -4.08 17.82
C ASN A 2 13.86 -3.25 16.53
N THR A 3 13.87 -1.92 16.64
CA THR A 3 13.96 -1.04 15.47
C THR A 3 15.41 -1.03 14.95
N PHE A 4 15.60 -1.38 13.69
CA PHE A 4 16.81 -1.05 12.94
C PHE A 4 16.49 0.12 12.01
N LEU A 5 17.29 1.17 12.07
CA LEU A 5 17.17 2.26 11.11
C LEU A 5 17.97 1.89 9.86
N VAL A 6 17.30 1.76 8.73
CA VAL A 6 17.95 1.50 7.45
C VAL A 6 18.21 2.83 6.77
N GLY A 7 19.39 3.38 7.03
CA GLY A 7 20.00 4.45 6.23
C GLY A 7 19.25 5.79 6.17
N GLN A 8 19.98 6.87 5.91
CA GLN A 8 19.36 8.07 5.37
C GLN A 8 19.15 7.87 3.88
N MET A 9 17.91 8.02 3.44
CA MET A 9 17.61 8.09 2.02
C MET A 9 18.23 9.38 1.47
N ARG A 10 18.70 9.34 0.22
CA ARG A 10 19.19 10.52 -0.49
C ARG A 10 18.10 11.15 -1.34
N GLY A 11 16.98 10.44 -1.56
CA GLY A 11 15.71 11.05 -1.91
C GLY A 11 15.10 11.76 -0.70
N SER A 12 14.49 12.91 -0.94
CA SER A 12 13.85 13.73 0.11
C SER A 12 12.35 13.47 0.16
N LEU A 13 11.78 13.44 1.36
CA LEU A 13 10.37 13.20 1.67
C LEU A 13 9.85 11.87 1.09
N PRO A 14 10.36 10.71 1.57
CA PRO A 14 9.82 9.41 1.17
C PRO A 14 8.37 9.28 1.67
N PHE A 15 7.46 8.88 0.78
CA PHE A 15 6.03 8.70 1.08
C PHE A 15 5.63 7.24 0.95
N GLY A 16 5.40 6.73 -0.27
CA GLY A 16 5.09 5.32 -0.51
C GLY A 16 6.33 4.42 -0.40
N VAL A 17 6.11 3.17 0.04
CA VAL A 17 7.13 2.12 0.07
C VAL A 17 6.52 0.79 -0.40
N ALA A 18 7.26 0.06 -1.23
CA ALA A 18 6.92 -1.31 -1.63
C ALA A 18 8.16 -2.21 -1.50
N VAL A 19 7.91 -3.51 -1.48
CA VAL A 19 8.90 -4.54 -1.15
C VAL A 19 8.85 -5.64 -2.20
N GLY A 20 10.01 -6.14 -2.62
CA GLY A 20 10.11 -7.21 -3.61
C GLY A 20 11.57 -7.60 -3.85
N ASP A 21 11.82 -8.69 -4.56
CA ASP A 21 13.17 -9.10 -4.99
C ASP A 21 13.43 -8.55 -6.40
N PHE A 22 14.11 -7.40 -6.51
CA PHE A 22 14.34 -6.71 -7.78
C PHE A 22 15.57 -7.23 -8.53
N ASN A 23 16.42 -8.04 -7.88
CA ASN A 23 17.67 -8.55 -8.45
C ASN A 23 17.74 -10.09 -8.53
N GLY A 24 16.69 -10.79 -8.11
CA GLY A 24 16.55 -12.24 -8.16
C GLY A 24 17.49 -12.99 -7.20
N ASP A 25 17.98 -12.36 -6.14
CA ASP A 25 18.91 -12.98 -5.19
C ASP A 25 18.22 -13.73 -4.03
N GLY A 26 16.88 -13.63 -3.95
CA GLY A 26 16.06 -14.26 -2.92
C GLY A 26 15.96 -13.46 -1.62
N HIS A 27 16.45 -12.22 -1.59
CA HIS A 27 16.29 -11.30 -0.47
C HIS A 27 15.29 -10.21 -0.81
N LEU A 28 14.55 -9.75 0.21
CA LEU A 28 13.61 -8.65 0.03
C LEU A 28 14.37 -7.32 -0.07
N ASP A 29 14.12 -6.61 -1.15
CA ASP A 29 14.55 -5.25 -1.41
C ASP A 29 13.43 -4.26 -1.10
N ILE A 30 13.78 -2.98 -1.02
CA ILE A 30 12.83 -1.89 -0.80
C ILE A 30 12.88 -0.91 -1.98
N VAL A 31 11.72 -0.53 -2.49
CA VAL A 31 11.55 0.69 -3.28
C VAL A 31 10.77 1.73 -2.46
N ALA A 32 11.21 2.98 -2.49
CA ALA A 32 10.50 4.09 -1.87
C ALA A 32 10.35 5.27 -2.83
N ALA A 33 9.14 5.83 -2.88
CA ALA A 33 8.79 7.01 -3.67
C ALA A 33 9.13 8.29 -2.90
N ASN A 34 9.97 9.15 -3.48
CA ASN A 34 10.46 10.38 -2.85
C ASN A 34 9.75 11.59 -3.46
N VAL A 35 8.71 12.07 -2.78
CA VAL A 35 7.87 13.19 -3.23
C VAL A 35 8.71 14.45 -3.44
N GLY A 36 9.53 14.82 -2.46
CA GLY A 36 10.32 16.05 -2.51
C GLY A 36 11.49 15.98 -3.50
N GLY A 37 11.94 14.76 -3.81
CA GLY A 37 13.10 14.51 -4.66
C GLY A 37 12.75 14.16 -6.10
N SER A 38 11.46 14.07 -6.47
CA SER A 38 11.00 13.61 -7.79
C SER A 38 11.76 12.37 -8.27
N SER A 39 11.84 11.36 -7.41
CA SER A 39 12.65 10.16 -7.66
C SER A 39 12.12 8.96 -6.88
N ILE A 40 12.51 7.76 -7.30
CA ILE A 40 12.42 6.54 -6.50
C ILE A 40 13.81 6.14 -6.00
N SER A 41 13.88 5.65 -4.77
CA SER A 41 15.08 5.01 -4.21
C SER A 41 14.87 3.51 -4.18
N VAL A 42 15.87 2.75 -4.62
CA VAL A 42 15.87 1.28 -4.55
C VAL A 42 17.02 0.83 -3.66
N LEU A 43 16.71 0.04 -2.63
CA LEU A 43 17.65 -0.48 -1.64
C LEU A 43 17.63 -2.00 -1.73
N LEU A 44 18.70 -2.57 -2.28
CA LEU A 44 18.83 -4.02 -2.39
C LEU A 44 19.15 -4.64 -1.03
N GLY A 45 18.37 -5.63 -0.61
CA GLY A 45 18.53 -6.38 0.61
C GLY A 45 19.77 -7.26 0.59
N THR A 46 20.19 -7.69 1.77
CA THR A 46 21.29 -8.66 1.92
C THR A 46 20.86 -9.90 2.71
N GLY A 47 19.57 -9.98 3.06
CA GLY A 47 18.96 -11.11 3.77
C GLY A 47 19.19 -11.16 5.28
N ASP A 48 19.91 -10.20 5.87
CA ASP A 48 20.15 -10.12 7.31
C ASP A 48 19.48 -8.89 7.98
N GLY A 49 18.53 -8.27 7.28
CA GLY A 49 17.92 -6.99 7.64
C GLY A 49 18.76 -5.76 7.29
N SER A 50 19.94 -5.93 6.66
CA SER A 50 20.73 -4.82 6.10
C SER A 50 20.61 -4.71 4.58
N PHE A 51 20.95 -3.52 4.07
CA PHE A 51 20.73 -3.13 2.67
C PHE A 51 22.00 -2.54 2.06
N GLN A 52 22.15 -2.71 0.76
CA GLN A 52 23.19 -2.08 -0.06
C GLN A 52 22.98 -0.55 -0.13
N ALA A 53 23.95 0.13 -0.75
CA ALA A 53 23.80 1.55 -1.02
C ALA A 53 22.64 1.77 -2.00
N GLN A 54 21.76 2.73 -1.69
CA GLN A 54 20.60 3.01 -2.52
C GLN A 54 20.99 3.42 -3.95
N ALA A 55 20.23 2.91 -4.92
CA ALA A 55 20.14 3.46 -6.27
C ALA A 55 19.00 4.48 -6.33
N ILE A 56 19.13 5.50 -7.18
CA ILE A 56 18.11 6.56 -7.33
C ILE A 56 17.77 6.67 -8.81
N PHE A 57 16.48 6.68 -9.12
CA PHE A 57 15.95 6.88 -10.47
C PHE A 57 15.03 8.09 -10.47
N ASP A 58 15.27 9.02 -11.38
CA ASP A 58 14.45 10.22 -11.51
C ASP A 58 13.05 9.87 -12.04
N VAL A 59 12.03 10.51 -11.49
CA VAL A 59 10.64 10.36 -11.90
C VAL A 59 10.12 11.74 -12.31
N GLN A 60 9.41 11.81 -13.44
CA GLN A 60 8.67 13.03 -13.78
C GLN A 60 7.44 13.18 -12.88
N GLY A 61 7.32 14.33 -12.22
CA GLY A 61 6.26 14.61 -11.24
C GLY A 61 6.70 14.37 -9.78
N ALA A 62 5.74 14.35 -8.86
CA ALA A 62 5.98 14.05 -7.45
C ALA A 62 5.44 12.65 -7.13
N PRO A 63 6.29 11.59 -7.09
CA PRO A 63 5.82 10.23 -6.85
C PRO A 63 5.36 10.07 -5.39
N PHE A 64 4.08 9.75 -5.18
CA PHE A 64 3.47 9.48 -3.87
C PHE A 64 3.38 7.99 -3.58
N GLY A 65 2.39 7.31 -4.15
CA GLY A 65 2.23 5.86 -4.06
C GLY A 65 3.20 5.12 -4.97
N VAL A 66 3.58 3.91 -4.56
CA VAL A 66 4.40 2.99 -5.36
C VAL A 66 3.86 1.57 -5.21
N ALA A 67 3.79 0.86 -6.33
CA ALA A 67 3.49 -0.57 -6.37
C ALA A 67 4.48 -1.28 -7.29
N VAL A 68 4.54 -2.61 -7.17
CA VAL A 68 5.49 -3.46 -7.91
C VAL A 68 4.77 -4.67 -8.51
N GLY A 69 5.25 -5.13 -9.65
CA GLY A 69 4.69 -6.28 -10.36
C GLY A 69 5.41 -6.52 -11.69
N ASP A 70 5.23 -7.68 -12.29
CA ASP A 70 5.79 -7.99 -13.63
C ASP A 70 4.76 -7.57 -14.70
N PHE A 71 4.91 -6.38 -15.28
CA PHE A 71 3.97 -5.80 -16.25
C PHE A 71 4.22 -6.28 -17.68
N ASN A 72 5.38 -6.89 -17.96
CA ASN A 72 5.78 -7.32 -19.30
C ASN A 72 5.97 -8.84 -19.44
N GLY A 73 5.76 -9.60 -18.37
CA GLY A 73 5.84 -11.05 -18.31
C GLY A 73 7.26 -11.62 -18.46
N ASP A 74 8.30 -10.83 -18.16
CA ASP A 74 9.70 -11.27 -18.30
C ASP A 74 10.28 -11.94 -17.04
N GLY A 75 9.51 -11.95 -15.94
CA GLY A 75 9.89 -12.54 -14.66
C GLY A 75 10.69 -11.60 -13.76
N HIS A 76 10.82 -10.32 -14.11
CA HIS A 76 11.44 -9.30 -13.27
C HIS A 76 10.39 -8.36 -12.69
N LEU A 77 10.63 -7.90 -11.46
CA LEU A 77 9.74 -6.91 -10.85
C LEU A 77 9.96 -5.55 -11.49
N ASP A 78 8.88 -4.98 -11.97
CA ASP A 78 8.77 -3.60 -12.43
C ASP A 78 8.21 -2.71 -11.32
N ILE A 79 8.31 -1.40 -11.50
CA ILE A 79 7.81 -0.39 -10.56
C ILE A 79 6.79 0.50 -11.25
N VAL A 80 5.68 0.79 -10.56
CA VAL A 80 4.75 1.87 -10.92
C VAL A 80 4.67 2.90 -9.80
N THR A 81 4.67 4.20 -10.14
CA THR A 81 4.41 5.29 -9.19
C THR A 81 3.21 6.14 -9.63
N ALA A 82 2.36 6.51 -8.66
CA ALA A 82 1.37 7.57 -8.83
C ALA A 82 2.04 8.93 -8.63
N ASN A 83 1.94 9.82 -9.62
CA ASN A 83 2.67 11.08 -9.61
C ASN A 83 1.71 12.27 -9.49
N ASP A 84 1.65 12.82 -8.28
CA ASP A 84 0.94 14.04 -7.95
C ASP A 84 1.74 15.28 -8.44
N GLY A 85 1.26 16.48 -8.10
CA GLY A 85 1.89 17.77 -8.39
C GLY A 85 1.49 18.33 -9.75
N GLY A 86 0.29 18.00 -10.23
CA GLY A 86 -0.20 18.43 -11.55
C GLY A 86 0.32 17.62 -12.74
N PHE A 87 0.99 16.48 -12.51
CA PHE A 87 1.46 15.60 -13.59
C PHE A 87 0.34 14.71 -14.14
N HIS A 88 -0.58 14.25 -13.28
CA HIS A 88 -1.79 13.52 -13.66
C HIS A 88 -1.53 12.22 -14.43
N ALA A 89 -0.44 11.53 -14.08
CA ALA A 89 -0.01 10.30 -14.74
C ALA A 89 0.67 9.36 -13.76
N VAL A 90 0.63 8.06 -14.07
CA VAL A 90 1.52 7.07 -13.47
C VAL A 90 2.80 6.95 -14.27
N SER A 91 3.87 6.52 -13.61
CA SER A 91 5.17 6.26 -14.23
C SER A 91 5.52 4.80 -14.03
N VAL A 92 5.87 4.11 -15.10
CA VAL A 92 6.25 2.69 -15.10
C VAL A 92 7.72 2.55 -15.48
N PHE A 93 8.44 1.75 -14.70
CA PHE A 93 9.85 1.43 -14.88
C PHE A 93 10.01 -0.08 -14.98
N LEU A 94 10.33 -0.59 -16.17
CA LEU A 94 10.53 -2.02 -16.37
C LEU A 94 11.85 -2.48 -15.74
N GLY A 95 11.80 -3.50 -14.91
CA GLY A 95 12.94 -4.12 -14.26
C GLY A 95 13.82 -4.85 -15.25
N THR A 96 15.12 -4.89 -14.96
CA THR A 96 16.09 -5.66 -15.77
C THR A 96 16.57 -6.93 -15.06
N GLY A 97 16.07 -7.18 -13.85
CA GLY A 97 16.40 -8.34 -13.04
C GLY A 97 17.71 -8.26 -12.28
N ASP A 98 18.41 -7.12 -12.28
CA ASP A 98 19.64 -6.90 -11.52
C ASP A 98 19.53 -5.74 -10.49
N GLY A 99 18.31 -5.30 -10.21
CA GLY A 99 18.02 -4.11 -9.40
C GLY A 99 18.12 -2.78 -10.18
N SER A 100 18.37 -2.80 -11.49
CA SER A 100 18.26 -1.64 -12.37
C SER A 100 17.00 -1.66 -13.24
N PHE A 101 16.60 -0.48 -13.71
CA PHE A 101 15.35 -0.27 -14.42
C PHE A 101 15.56 0.44 -15.76
N GLY A 102 14.70 0.11 -16.72
CA GLY A 102 14.60 0.77 -18.01
C GLY A 102 14.13 2.22 -17.91
N PRO A 103 14.01 2.90 -19.07
CA PRO A 103 13.52 4.28 -19.09
C PRO A 103 12.06 4.35 -18.62
N GLN A 104 11.72 5.47 -17.98
CA GLN A 104 10.35 5.79 -17.57
C GLN A 104 9.39 5.78 -18.76
N ALA A 105 8.29 5.04 -18.64
CA ALA A 105 7.08 5.20 -19.44
C ALA A 105 6.00 5.91 -18.61
N THR A 106 5.14 6.71 -19.24
CA THR A 106 4.10 7.50 -18.55
C THR A 106 2.73 7.23 -19.13
N PHE A 107 1.72 7.07 -18.27
CA PHE A 107 0.35 6.81 -18.67
C PHE A 107 -0.62 7.72 -17.92
N ASP A 108 -1.52 8.37 -18.63
CA ASP A 108 -2.44 9.37 -18.06
C ASP A 108 -3.46 8.69 -17.13
N VAL A 109 -3.66 9.28 -15.95
CA VAL A 109 -4.71 8.92 -14.98
C VAL A 109 -5.57 10.15 -14.65
N GLY A 110 -6.39 10.09 -13.59
CA GLY A 110 -7.12 11.26 -13.10
C GLY A 110 -6.20 12.29 -12.45
N SER A 111 -6.78 13.41 -12.02
CA SER A 111 -6.00 14.50 -11.42
C SER A 111 -5.53 14.17 -10.01
N ASP A 112 -4.27 14.52 -9.75
CA ASP A 112 -3.54 14.37 -8.50
C ASP A 112 -3.62 12.94 -7.93
N PRO A 113 -3.04 11.94 -8.64
CA PRO A 113 -3.04 10.56 -8.20
C PRO A 113 -2.12 10.38 -6.99
N VAL A 114 -2.63 9.75 -5.93
CA VAL A 114 -1.90 9.53 -4.66
C VAL A 114 -1.62 8.04 -4.45
N GLY A 115 -2.65 7.24 -4.22
CA GLY A 115 -2.55 5.79 -4.08
C GLY A 115 -2.45 5.06 -5.43
N VAL A 116 -1.71 3.96 -5.45
CA VAL A 116 -1.61 3.05 -6.61
C VAL A 116 -1.51 1.61 -6.12
N THR A 117 -2.25 0.71 -6.76
CA THR A 117 -2.07 -0.74 -6.61
C THR A 117 -2.27 -1.43 -7.97
N VAL A 118 -2.02 -2.74 -8.02
CA VAL A 118 -2.00 -3.53 -9.25
C VAL A 118 -2.76 -4.85 -9.05
N GLY A 119 -3.34 -5.37 -10.14
CA GLY A 119 -4.09 -6.62 -10.15
C GLY A 119 -4.62 -6.93 -11.54
N ASP A 120 -5.08 -8.15 -11.78
CA ASP A 120 -5.73 -8.55 -13.04
C ASP A 120 -7.26 -8.36 -12.90
N PHE A 121 -7.78 -7.23 -13.36
CA PHE A 121 -9.21 -6.87 -13.22
C PHE A 121 -10.08 -7.37 -14.38
N ASN A 122 -9.47 -7.92 -15.44
CA ASN A 122 -10.18 -8.41 -16.62
C ASN A 122 -9.98 -9.92 -16.90
N GLY A 123 -9.18 -10.60 -16.07
CA GLY A 123 -8.92 -12.04 -16.13
C GLY A 123 -8.06 -12.47 -17.31
N ASP A 124 -7.27 -11.58 -17.92
CA ASP A 124 -6.42 -11.90 -19.07
C ASP A 124 -5.01 -12.39 -18.71
N GLY A 125 -4.65 -12.34 -17.42
CA GLY A 125 -3.36 -12.76 -16.89
C GLY A 125 -2.28 -11.68 -16.94
N HIS A 126 -2.61 -10.45 -17.31
CA HIS A 126 -1.73 -9.29 -17.25
C HIS A 126 -2.05 -8.41 -16.05
N LEU A 127 -1.01 -7.79 -15.48
CA LEU A 127 -1.21 -6.85 -14.39
C LEU A 127 -1.73 -5.51 -14.95
N ASP A 128 -2.85 -5.06 -14.39
CA ASP A 128 -3.41 -3.74 -14.60
C ASP A 128 -3.01 -2.80 -13.46
N ILE A 129 -3.21 -1.50 -13.66
CA ILE A 129 -2.96 -0.47 -12.65
C ILE A 129 -4.29 0.17 -12.23
N VAL A 130 -4.46 0.36 -10.91
CA VAL A 130 -5.51 1.23 -10.34
C VAL A 130 -4.89 2.38 -9.55
N THR A 131 -5.45 3.59 -9.69
CA THR A 131 -5.04 4.77 -8.90
C THR A 131 -6.20 5.42 -8.17
N ALA A 132 -5.93 5.97 -6.98
CA ALA A 132 -6.79 6.96 -6.32
C ALA A 132 -6.42 8.37 -6.81
N ASN A 133 -7.38 9.08 -7.42
CA ASN A 133 -7.16 10.41 -7.99
C ASN A 133 -7.83 11.47 -7.09
N GLN A 134 -7.05 12.02 -6.16
CA GLN A 134 -7.54 12.83 -5.05
C GLN A 134 -8.39 14.01 -5.52
N ASN A 135 -7.90 14.78 -6.50
CA ASN A 135 -8.58 16.00 -6.95
C ASN A 135 -9.74 15.74 -7.93
N SER A 136 -9.71 14.60 -8.63
CA SER A 136 -10.83 14.20 -9.51
C SER A 136 -11.98 13.51 -8.78
N ASN A 137 -11.79 13.03 -7.54
CA ASN A 137 -12.76 12.19 -6.81
C ASN A 137 -13.10 10.90 -7.58
N THR A 138 -12.08 10.28 -8.17
CA THR A 138 -12.23 9.09 -9.01
C THR A 138 -11.14 8.08 -8.71
N VAL A 139 -11.36 6.84 -9.13
CA VAL A 139 -10.28 5.89 -9.40
C VAL A 139 -10.10 5.72 -10.90
N SER A 140 -8.85 5.53 -11.35
CA SER A 140 -8.55 5.18 -12.75
C SER A 140 -8.11 3.73 -12.85
N ILE A 141 -8.48 3.05 -13.93
CA ILE A 141 -8.07 1.68 -14.27
C ILE A 141 -7.39 1.67 -15.62
N LEU A 142 -6.16 1.19 -15.67
CA LEU A 142 -5.36 1.03 -16.87
C LEU A 142 -5.12 -0.46 -17.08
N LEU A 143 -5.79 -1.03 -18.08
CA LEU A 143 -5.66 -2.46 -18.38
C LEU A 143 -4.32 -2.73 -19.07
N GLY A 144 -3.55 -3.69 -18.56
CA GLY A 144 -2.26 -4.10 -19.07
C GLY A 144 -2.37 -4.89 -20.36
N VAL A 145 -1.40 -4.72 -21.26
CA VAL A 145 -1.31 -5.48 -22.52
C VAL A 145 -0.30 -6.63 -22.40
N GLY A 146 0.44 -6.70 -21.29
CA GLY A 146 1.43 -7.75 -21.02
C GLY A 146 2.81 -7.52 -21.64
N ASP A 147 3.07 -6.33 -22.19
CA ASP A 147 4.37 -5.91 -22.71
C ASP A 147 4.92 -4.65 -22.02
N GLY A 148 4.35 -4.30 -20.86
CA GLY A 148 4.61 -3.06 -20.14
C GLY A 148 3.83 -1.84 -20.67
N SER A 149 3.00 -2.01 -21.71
CA SER A 149 2.04 -0.99 -22.15
C SER A 149 0.64 -1.20 -21.57
N PHE A 150 -0.13 -0.13 -21.53
CA PHE A 150 -1.48 -0.10 -20.96
C PHE A 150 -2.47 0.55 -21.91
N LEU A 151 -3.73 0.11 -21.85
CA LEU A 151 -4.84 0.77 -22.52
C LEU A 151 -5.13 2.13 -21.90
N ALA A 152 -5.91 2.95 -22.61
CA ALA A 152 -6.37 4.23 -22.08
C ALA A 152 -7.21 4.01 -20.80
N GLN A 153 -7.05 4.91 -19.84
CA GLN A 153 -7.75 4.82 -18.56
C GLN A 153 -9.27 4.71 -18.72
N ALA A 154 -9.88 3.81 -17.96
CA ALA A 154 -11.26 3.90 -17.53
C ALA A 154 -11.31 4.64 -16.19
N THR A 155 -12.40 5.36 -15.90
CA THR A 155 -12.54 6.17 -14.70
C THR A 155 -13.86 5.89 -14.02
N PHE A 156 -13.83 5.76 -12.69
CA PHE A 156 -15.00 5.46 -11.88
C PHE A 156 -15.10 6.45 -10.71
N ASP A 157 -16.30 6.96 -10.47
CA ASP A 157 -16.55 7.92 -9.40
C ASP A 157 -16.46 7.24 -8.03
N VAL A 158 -15.73 7.87 -7.09
CA VAL A 158 -15.64 7.44 -5.69
C VAL A 158 -16.08 8.57 -4.75
N GLY A 159 -15.76 8.49 -3.45
CA GLY A 159 -15.98 9.59 -2.51
C GLY A 159 -15.02 10.75 -2.76
N THR A 160 -15.07 11.75 -1.89
CA THR A 160 -14.29 12.98 -2.11
C THR A 160 -12.88 12.86 -1.54
N SER A 161 -11.88 13.33 -2.30
CA SER A 161 -10.45 13.22 -1.97
C SER A 161 -10.03 11.79 -1.63
N PRO A 162 -10.11 10.84 -2.58
CA PRO A 162 -9.55 9.50 -2.37
C PRO A 162 -8.02 9.59 -2.27
N ASP A 163 -7.45 9.04 -1.19
CA ASP A 163 -5.99 9.03 -0.98
C ASP A 163 -5.35 7.69 -1.29
N ASP A 164 -6.04 6.58 -0.98
CA ASP A 164 -5.48 5.23 -1.13
C ASP A 164 -6.49 4.23 -1.68
N VAL A 165 -5.99 3.14 -2.25
CA VAL A 165 -6.76 2.05 -2.85
C VAL A 165 -6.21 0.69 -2.44
N ALA A 166 -7.11 -0.23 -2.11
CA ALA A 166 -6.81 -1.65 -1.95
C ALA A 166 -7.78 -2.49 -2.80
N VAL A 167 -7.38 -3.73 -3.09
CA VAL A 167 -8.11 -4.63 -4.00
C VAL A 167 -8.26 -6.01 -3.40
N GLY A 168 -9.36 -6.68 -3.74
CA GLY A 168 -9.66 -8.04 -3.31
C GLY A 168 -11.06 -8.46 -3.74
N ASP A 169 -11.38 -9.75 -3.67
CA ASP A 169 -12.73 -10.27 -3.97
C ASP A 169 -13.61 -10.19 -2.70
N PHE A 170 -14.47 -9.18 -2.60
CA PHE A 170 -15.32 -8.95 -1.44
C PHE A 170 -16.65 -9.70 -1.50
N ASN A 171 -17.01 -10.28 -2.65
CA ASN A 171 -18.31 -10.92 -2.89
C ASN A 171 -18.20 -12.42 -3.28
N GLY A 172 -16.98 -12.95 -3.40
CA GLY A 172 -16.68 -14.34 -3.71
C GLY A 172 -16.96 -14.76 -5.15
N ASP A 173 -17.03 -13.82 -6.10
CA ASP A 173 -17.31 -14.13 -7.52
C ASP A 173 -16.06 -14.42 -8.36
N GLY A 174 -14.87 -14.23 -7.79
CA GLY A 174 -13.58 -14.46 -8.42
C GLY A 174 -13.07 -13.26 -9.23
N HIS A 175 -13.69 -12.10 -9.14
CA HIS A 175 -13.23 -10.85 -9.74
C HIS A 175 -12.64 -9.92 -8.68
N LEU A 176 -11.64 -9.14 -9.08
CA LEU A 176 -11.07 -8.13 -8.17
C LEU A 176 -12.03 -6.95 -8.03
N ASP A 177 -12.38 -6.65 -6.79
CA ASP A 177 -13.08 -5.44 -6.40
C ASP A 177 -12.08 -4.38 -5.90
N ILE A 178 -12.56 -3.14 -5.75
CA ILE A 178 -11.77 -2.01 -5.26
C ILE A 178 -12.40 -1.45 -4.00
N VAL A 179 -11.57 -1.12 -3.01
CA VAL A 179 -11.91 -0.18 -1.93
C VAL A 179 -11.02 1.05 -2.02
N ALA A 180 -11.63 2.25 -1.89
CA ALA A 180 -10.92 3.52 -1.83
C ALA A 180 -11.19 4.26 -0.51
N GLY A 181 -10.15 4.78 0.14
CA GLY A 181 -10.24 5.62 1.34
C GLY A 181 -10.45 7.09 0.97
N ASN A 182 -11.60 7.66 1.32
CA ASN A 182 -11.99 9.02 0.92
C ASN A 182 -11.87 10.01 2.08
N GLU A 183 -10.73 10.69 2.14
CA GLU A 183 -10.36 11.61 3.23
C GLU A 183 -11.38 12.75 3.39
N GLY A 184 -11.86 13.28 2.27
CA GLY A 184 -12.73 14.46 2.24
C GLY A 184 -14.17 14.17 2.68
N SER A 185 -14.63 12.91 2.55
CA SER A 185 -16.02 12.52 2.87
C SER A 185 -16.16 11.70 4.15
N ASN A 186 -15.05 11.26 4.76
CA ASN A 186 -15.06 10.32 5.91
C ASN A 186 -15.70 8.97 5.57
N THR A 187 -15.49 8.51 4.34
CA THR A 187 -16.08 7.27 3.83
C THR A 187 -15.04 6.39 3.19
N VAL A 188 -15.33 5.09 3.08
CA VAL A 188 -14.73 4.24 2.05
C VAL A 188 -15.73 4.03 0.92
N SER A 189 -15.23 3.88 -0.29
CA SER A 189 -16.01 3.50 -1.48
C SER A 189 -15.65 2.08 -1.87
N VAL A 190 -16.64 1.20 -2.03
CA VAL A 190 -16.45 -0.18 -2.50
C VAL A 190 -17.06 -0.33 -3.89
N LEU A 191 -16.27 -0.76 -4.85
CA LEU A 191 -16.66 -0.96 -6.24
C LEU A 191 -16.48 -2.43 -6.58
N LEU A 192 -17.59 -3.13 -6.81
CA LEU A 192 -17.57 -4.55 -7.17
C LEU A 192 -17.22 -4.71 -8.66
N GLY A 193 -16.21 -5.53 -8.95
CA GLY A 193 -15.70 -5.82 -10.27
C GLY A 193 -16.65 -6.72 -11.06
N VAL A 194 -16.70 -6.51 -12.38
CA VAL A 194 -17.47 -7.38 -13.30
C VAL A 194 -16.57 -8.43 -13.95
N GLY A 195 -15.25 -8.29 -13.82
CA GLY A 195 -14.26 -9.20 -14.41
C GLY A 195 -13.86 -8.88 -15.85
N ASP A 196 -14.21 -7.70 -16.36
CA ASP A 196 -13.79 -7.21 -17.68
C ASP A 196 -13.11 -5.82 -17.61
N GLY A 197 -12.65 -5.44 -16.42
CA GLY A 197 -12.15 -4.10 -16.12
C GLY A 197 -13.23 -3.05 -15.86
N SER A 198 -14.52 -3.40 -15.92
CA SER A 198 -15.62 -2.54 -15.48
C SER A 198 -16.10 -2.87 -14.06
N PHE A 199 -16.76 -1.89 -13.44
CA PHE A 199 -17.22 -1.96 -12.05
C PHE A 199 -18.68 -1.54 -11.92
N HIS A 200 -19.35 -2.12 -10.93
CA HIS A 200 -20.63 -1.63 -10.46
C HIS A 200 -20.51 -0.24 -9.82
N ALA A 201 -21.66 0.42 -9.64
CA ALA A 201 -21.70 1.70 -8.93
C ALA A 201 -21.18 1.52 -7.49
N GLN A 202 -20.41 2.49 -7.00
CA GLN A 202 -19.85 2.45 -5.67
C GLN A 202 -20.92 2.27 -4.58
N ALA A 203 -20.63 1.43 -3.60
CA ALA A 203 -21.24 1.47 -2.28
C ALA A 203 -20.41 2.40 -1.38
N THR A 204 -21.07 3.34 -0.71
CA THR A 204 -20.42 4.27 0.21
C THR A 204 -20.66 3.83 1.65
N ILE A 205 -19.59 3.71 2.42
CA ILE A 205 -19.64 3.27 3.82
C ILE A 205 -18.94 4.30 4.70
N GLU A 206 -19.63 4.80 5.72
CA GLU A 206 -19.09 5.75 6.69
C GLU A 206 -18.04 5.08 7.58
N VAL A 207 -16.88 5.72 7.72
CA VAL A 207 -15.78 5.28 8.60
C VAL A 207 -15.42 6.38 9.60
N GLY A 208 -14.22 6.33 10.19
CA GLY A 208 -13.75 7.40 11.06
C GLY A 208 -13.35 8.66 10.27
N PRO A 209 -13.00 9.75 10.97
CA PRO A 209 -12.70 11.01 10.33
C PRO A 209 -11.36 10.99 9.56
N ASN A 210 -11.38 11.52 8.34
CA ASN A 210 -10.27 11.62 7.40
C ASN A 210 -9.54 10.27 7.19
N PRO A 211 -10.22 9.27 6.59
CA PRO A 211 -9.59 8.01 6.25
C PRO A 211 -8.55 8.24 5.15
N PHE A 212 -7.33 7.76 5.37
CA PHE A 212 -6.21 7.89 4.44
C PHE A 212 -5.86 6.52 3.84
N GLY A 213 -5.01 5.74 4.52
CA GLY A 213 -4.63 4.40 4.08
C GLY A 213 -5.76 3.38 4.25
N VAL A 214 -5.85 2.43 3.32
CA VAL A 214 -6.77 1.30 3.38
C VAL A 214 -6.04 -0.03 3.14
N ALA A 215 -6.43 -1.07 3.86
CA ALA A 215 -5.94 -2.43 3.64
C ALA A 215 -7.08 -3.43 3.80
N VAL A 216 -6.88 -4.64 3.28
CA VAL A 216 -7.90 -5.70 3.28
C VAL A 216 -7.31 -7.03 3.77
N GLY A 217 -8.14 -7.84 4.42
CA GLY A 217 -7.76 -9.16 4.93
C GLY A 217 -8.90 -9.81 5.71
N ASP A 218 -8.85 -11.11 5.92
CA ASP A 218 -9.83 -11.83 6.75
C ASP A 218 -9.42 -11.77 8.23
N PHE A 219 -10.00 -10.84 9.00
CA PHE A 219 -9.65 -10.61 10.41
C PHE A 219 -10.39 -11.54 11.38
N ASN A 220 -11.44 -12.23 10.92
CA ASN A 220 -12.30 -13.07 11.76
C ASN A 220 -12.30 -14.57 11.36
N GLY A 221 -11.52 -14.94 10.34
CA GLY A 221 -11.33 -16.30 9.86
C GLY A 221 -12.57 -16.91 9.20
N ASP A 222 -13.51 -16.12 8.69
CA ASP A 222 -14.74 -16.61 8.06
C ASP A 222 -14.61 -16.84 6.55
N GLY A 223 -13.47 -16.46 5.95
CA GLY A 223 -13.19 -16.59 4.53
C GLY A 223 -13.69 -15.42 3.68
N HIS A 224 -14.16 -14.34 4.29
CA HIS A 224 -14.55 -13.12 3.61
C HIS A 224 -13.51 -12.01 3.87
N LEU A 225 -13.25 -11.19 2.86
CA LEU A 225 -12.34 -10.06 3.02
C LEU A 225 -13.01 -8.95 3.81
N ASP A 226 -12.31 -8.48 4.84
CA ASP A 226 -12.65 -7.32 5.63
C ASP A 226 -11.84 -6.10 5.17
N ILE A 227 -12.25 -4.91 5.62
CA ILE A 227 -11.56 -3.64 5.34
C ILE A 227 -11.04 -3.05 6.65
N VAL A 228 -9.81 -2.52 6.61
CA VAL A 228 -9.31 -1.58 7.62
C VAL A 228 -9.00 -0.22 6.97
N ALA A 229 -9.42 0.87 7.61
CA ALA A 229 -9.13 2.24 7.19
C ALA A 229 -8.44 3.03 8.31
N ALA A 230 -7.34 3.72 8.00
CA ALA A 230 -6.59 4.58 8.92
C ALA A 230 -7.21 5.98 9.00
N ASN A 231 -7.75 6.35 10.17
CA ASN A 231 -8.47 7.61 10.35
C ASN A 231 -7.53 8.68 10.94
N VAL A 232 -6.96 9.52 10.07
CA VAL A 232 -5.99 10.57 10.42
C VAL A 232 -6.56 11.50 11.49
N GLY A 233 -7.80 11.97 11.29
CA GLY A 233 -8.46 12.94 12.17
C GLY A 233 -8.83 12.36 13.54
N GLY A 234 -8.86 11.02 13.67
CA GLY A 234 -9.35 10.31 14.84
C GLY A 234 -8.28 9.66 15.70
N GLY A 235 -7.06 9.46 15.19
CA GLY A 235 -6.04 8.65 15.88
C GLY A 235 -6.49 7.20 16.07
N SER A 236 -7.20 6.64 15.09
CA SER A 236 -7.84 5.33 15.15
C SER A 236 -7.80 4.64 13.80
N VAL A 237 -8.12 3.35 13.79
CA VAL A 237 -8.49 2.61 12.59
C VAL A 237 -9.96 2.17 12.69
N SER A 238 -10.64 2.15 11.55
CA SER A 238 -11.96 1.56 11.38
C SER A 238 -11.81 0.17 10.76
N VAL A 239 -12.40 -0.85 11.37
CA VAL A 239 -12.44 -2.22 10.83
C VAL A 239 -13.89 -2.55 10.46
N LEU A 240 -14.11 -2.98 9.23
CA LEU A 240 -15.41 -3.37 8.70
C LEU A 240 -15.35 -4.83 8.28
N LEU A 241 -16.08 -5.68 8.99
CA LEU A 241 -16.13 -7.11 8.68
C LEU A 241 -17.02 -7.36 7.46
N GLY A 242 -16.49 -8.06 6.47
CA GLY A 242 -17.18 -8.46 5.25
C GLY A 242 -18.24 -9.50 5.55
N THR A 243 -19.28 -9.52 4.72
CA THR A 243 -20.35 -10.54 4.81
C THR A 243 -20.29 -11.56 3.67
N GLY A 244 -19.32 -11.39 2.76
CA GLY A 244 -19.11 -12.26 1.61
C GLY A 244 -20.01 -12.00 0.40
N ASP A 245 -20.85 -10.96 0.44
CA ASP A 245 -21.69 -10.55 -0.70
C ASP A 245 -21.37 -9.14 -1.22
N GLY A 246 -20.21 -8.60 -0.82
CA GLY A 246 -19.80 -7.21 -1.09
C GLY A 246 -20.39 -6.19 -0.10
N SER A 247 -21.21 -6.61 0.87
CA SER A 247 -21.65 -5.76 1.98
C SER A 247 -20.84 -5.99 3.26
N PHE A 248 -20.84 -4.99 4.14
CA PHE A 248 -20.03 -4.97 5.36
C PHE A 248 -20.88 -4.68 6.61
N HIS A 249 -20.44 -5.23 7.73
CA HIS A 249 -20.95 -4.88 9.04
C HIS A 249 -20.58 -3.44 9.44
N ALA A 250 -21.26 -2.92 10.47
CA ALA A 250 -20.95 -1.61 11.01
C ALA A 250 -19.50 -1.59 11.54
N GLN A 251 -18.80 -0.47 11.31
CA GLN A 251 -17.41 -0.33 11.73
C GLN A 251 -17.21 -0.57 13.23
N ALA A 252 -16.15 -1.31 13.56
CA ALA A 252 -15.52 -1.28 14.86
C ALA A 252 -14.34 -0.29 14.83
N THR A 253 -14.14 0.46 15.92
CA THR A 253 -13.07 1.45 16.01
C THR A 253 -12.02 1.02 17.02
N PHE A 254 -10.75 1.05 16.61
CA PHE A 254 -9.62 0.73 17.48
C PHE A 254 -8.65 1.90 17.52
N ASN A 255 -8.22 2.28 18.73
CA ASN A 255 -7.29 3.40 18.89
C ASN A 255 -5.87 2.99 18.50
N VAL A 256 -5.23 3.84 17.70
CA VAL A 256 -3.80 3.74 17.36
C VAL A 256 -3.06 4.98 17.90
N GLY A 257 -1.93 5.37 17.28
CA GLY A 257 -1.24 6.61 17.60
C GLY A 257 -1.83 7.82 16.87
N SER A 258 -1.16 8.97 17.01
CA SER A 258 -1.63 10.24 16.44
C SER A 258 -1.42 10.29 14.92
N GLY A 259 -2.47 10.64 14.18
CA GLY A 259 -2.45 10.86 12.73
C GLY A 259 -1.99 9.63 11.96
N PRO A 260 -2.68 8.48 12.04
CA PRO A 260 -2.32 7.29 11.26
C PRO A 260 -2.55 7.55 9.76
N PHE A 261 -1.51 7.42 8.95
CA PHE A 261 -1.58 7.57 7.48
C PHE A 261 -1.67 6.20 6.82
N GLY A 262 -0.54 5.50 6.67
CA GLY A 262 -0.50 4.15 6.13
C GLY A 262 -1.01 3.08 7.11
N VAL A 263 -1.65 2.05 6.58
CA VAL A 263 -2.05 0.84 7.30
C VAL A 263 -1.71 -0.39 6.48
N THR A 264 -1.30 -1.46 7.13
CA THR A 264 -1.04 -2.77 6.52
C THR A 264 -1.49 -3.87 7.47
N VAL A 265 -1.63 -5.07 6.94
CA VAL A 265 -2.08 -6.25 7.68
C VAL A 265 -1.11 -7.41 7.46
N GLY A 266 -1.04 -8.32 8.42
CA GLY A 266 -0.21 -9.52 8.35
C GLY A 266 -0.18 -10.25 9.69
N ASP A 267 0.17 -11.53 9.70
CA ASP A 267 0.40 -12.27 10.95
C ASP A 267 1.82 -11.96 11.46
N PHE A 268 1.97 -10.93 12.30
CA PHE A 268 3.28 -10.49 12.79
C PHE A 268 3.81 -11.39 13.90
N ASN A 269 2.91 -12.03 14.65
CA ASN A 269 3.28 -12.79 15.84
C ASN A 269 3.36 -14.32 15.58
N GLY A 270 2.87 -14.79 14.44
CA GLY A 270 2.87 -16.19 14.02
C GLY A 270 1.75 -17.05 14.64
N ASP A 271 0.64 -16.45 15.08
CA ASP A 271 -0.48 -17.17 15.72
C ASP A 271 -1.58 -17.58 14.75
N GLY A 272 -1.47 -17.19 13.47
CA GLY A 272 -2.43 -17.50 12.42
C GLY A 272 -3.58 -16.51 12.32
N HIS A 273 -3.55 -15.39 13.04
CA HIS A 273 -4.53 -14.31 12.93
C HIS A 273 -3.90 -13.07 12.29
N LEU A 274 -4.67 -12.37 11.46
CA LEU A 274 -4.19 -11.12 10.89
C LEU A 274 -4.14 -10.02 11.96
N ASP A 275 -2.97 -9.40 12.06
CA ASP A 275 -2.72 -8.22 12.87
C ASP A 275 -2.79 -6.96 12.00
N ILE A 276 -2.91 -5.78 12.63
CA ILE A 276 -2.88 -4.47 11.97
C ILE A 276 -1.63 -3.72 12.39
N ALA A 277 -0.92 -3.13 11.43
CA ALA A 277 0.12 -2.13 11.68
C ALA A 277 -0.26 -0.78 11.04
N ALA A 278 -0.17 0.31 11.82
CA ALA A 278 -0.51 1.66 11.39
C ALA A 278 0.66 2.63 11.59
N ALA A 279 1.03 3.36 10.54
CA ALA A 279 2.06 4.40 10.57
C ALA A 279 1.48 5.70 11.13
N ASN A 280 1.84 6.05 12.36
CA ASN A 280 1.36 7.24 13.06
C ASN A 280 2.19 8.46 12.66
N ASN A 281 1.84 9.08 11.54
CA ASN A 281 2.54 10.25 10.99
C ASN A 281 2.72 11.35 12.04
N GLY A 282 1.64 11.72 12.73
CA GLY A 282 1.68 12.76 13.78
C GLY A 282 2.46 12.36 15.04
N GLY A 283 2.71 11.05 15.24
CA GLY A 283 3.36 10.51 16.43
C GLY A 283 4.80 10.04 16.26
N GLY A 284 5.32 9.89 15.03
CA GLY A 284 6.67 9.35 14.79
C GLY A 284 6.82 7.88 15.22
N SER A 285 5.76 7.09 15.07
CA SER A 285 5.70 5.70 15.55
C SER A 285 4.86 4.82 14.64
N VAL A 286 4.95 3.50 14.85
CA VAL A 286 4.01 2.50 14.33
C VAL A 286 3.23 1.93 15.50
N SER A 287 1.92 1.80 15.34
CA SER A 287 1.06 1.01 16.24
C SER A 287 0.85 -0.37 15.64
N VAL A 288 0.99 -1.42 16.45
CA VAL A 288 0.68 -2.81 16.08
C VAL A 288 -0.43 -3.31 16.99
N LEU A 289 -1.53 -3.75 16.39
CA LEU A 289 -2.70 -4.31 17.05
C LEU A 289 -2.76 -5.79 16.71
N LEU A 290 -2.52 -6.65 17.70
CA LEU A 290 -2.55 -8.09 17.49
C LEU A 290 -3.99 -8.58 17.37
N GLY A 291 -4.30 -9.30 16.29
CA GLY A 291 -5.59 -9.92 16.04
C GLY A 291 -5.88 -11.01 17.05
N THR A 292 -7.17 -11.28 17.26
CA THR A 292 -7.63 -12.42 18.09
C THR A 292 -8.39 -13.46 17.28
N GLY A 293 -8.52 -13.24 15.97
CA GLY A 293 -9.17 -14.15 15.03
C GLY A 293 -10.69 -14.09 15.02
N ASP A 294 -11.31 -13.11 15.70
CA ASP A 294 -12.77 -12.90 15.68
C ASP A 294 -13.16 -11.49 15.20
N GLY A 295 -12.22 -10.78 14.56
CA GLY A 295 -12.37 -9.37 14.18
C GLY A 295 -12.10 -8.38 15.32
N SER A 296 -11.73 -8.84 16.52
CA SER A 296 -11.25 -8.00 17.62
C SER A 296 -9.72 -8.02 17.76
N PHE A 297 -9.19 -6.95 18.33
CA PHE A 297 -7.74 -6.72 18.46
C PHE A 297 -7.34 -6.41 19.90
N GLN A 298 -6.12 -6.81 20.26
CA GLN A 298 -5.49 -6.45 21.52
C GLN A 298 -5.18 -4.95 21.58
N ALA A 299 -4.82 -4.48 22.78
CA ALA A 299 -4.33 -3.11 22.93
C ALA A 299 -3.05 -2.90 22.11
N GLN A 300 -2.94 -1.73 21.48
CA GLN A 300 -1.80 -1.39 20.65
C GLN A 300 -0.45 -1.54 21.38
N ALA A 301 0.51 -2.15 20.70
CA ALA A 301 1.93 -1.95 20.98
C ALA A 301 2.44 -0.79 20.11
N THR A 302 3.32 0.05 20.63
CA THR A 302 3.86 1.21 19.90
C THR A 302 5.37 1.10 19.76
N PHE A 303 5.85 1.32 18.55
CA PHE A 303 7.27 1.28 18.21
C PHE A 303 7.70 2.59 17.56
N ASN A 304 8.75 3.22 18.08
CA ASN A 304 9.24 4.47 17.51
C ASN A 304 9.98 4.21 16.20
N VAL A 305 9.76 5.09 15.23
CA VAL A 305 10.42 5.10 13.92
C VAL A 305 10.98 6.49 13.63
N GLY A 306 11.18 6.86 12.36
CA GLY A 306 11.53 8.23 11.99
C GLY A 306 10.38 9.21 12.21
N THR A 307 10.62 10.49 11.90
CA THR A 307 9.57 11.52 12.02
C THR A 307 8.64 11.49 10.80
N ASN A 308 7.34 11.71 11.04
CA ASN A 308 6.29 11.66 10.03
C ASN A 308 6.32 10.38 9.18
N PRO A 309 6.18 9.17 9.78
CA PRO A 309 5.99 7.96 8.98
C PRO A 309 4.70 8.06 8.17
N ALA A 310 4.82 8.01 6.84
CA ALA A 310 3.71 8.21 5.93
C ALA A 310 3.08 6.88 5.49
N PHE A 311 3.91 5.88 5.19
CA PHE A 311 3.47 4.60 4.67
C PHE A 311 4.15 3.44 5.40
N VAL A 312 3.53 2.27 5.33
CA VAL A 312 3.98 1.05 5.96
C VAL A 312 3.82 -0.13 5.00
N ALA A 313 4.83 -0.98 4.92
CA ALA A 313 4.78 -2.26 4.22
C ALA A 313 5.41 -3.35 5.09
N VAL A 314 5.27 -4.61 4.67
CA VAL A 314 5.68 -5.78 5.47
C VAL A 314 6.42 -6.79 4.61
N GLY A 315 7.30 -7.56 5.24
CA GLY A 315 8.06 -8.63 4.60
C GLY A 315 9.07 -9.24 5.57
N ASP A 316 9.54 -10.45 5.32
CA ASP A 316 10.61 -11.08 6.11
C ASP A 316 11.97 -10.60 5.58
N PHE A 317 12.55 -9.56 6.18
CA PHE A 317 13.80 -8.95 5.69
C PHE A 317 15.06 -9.65 6.21
N ASN A 318 14.92 -10.55 7.18
CA ASN A 318 16.03 -11.24 7.83
C ASN A 318 16.02 -12.78 7.65
N GLY A 319 15.01 -13.31 6.97
CA GLY A 319 14.84 -14.73 6.67
C GLY A 319 14.49 -15.60 7.88
N ASP A 320 13.93 -15.03 8.95
CA ASP A 320 13.57 -15.77 10.17
C ASP A 320 12.16 -16.37 10.16
N GLY A 321 11.39 -16.11 9.09
CA GLY A 321 10.04 -16.62 8.88
C GLY A 321 8.95 -15.78 9.55
N HIS A 322 9.29 -14.63 10.14
CA HIS A 322 8.33 -13.68 10.68
C HIS A 322 8.27 -12.40 9.84
N LEU A 323 7.08 -11.81 9.75
CA LEU A 323 6.91 -10.53 9.07
C LEU A 323 7.54 -9.40 9.89
N ASP A 324 8.44 -8.68 9.25
CA ASP A 324 8.97 -7.41 9.72
C ASP A 324 8.16 -6.25 9.12
N ILE A 325 8.34 -5.05 9.68
CA ILE A 325 7.66 -3.83 9.24
C ILE A 325 8.67 -2.85 8.66
N VAL A 326 8.38 -2.28 7.48
CA VAL A 326 9.13 -1.15 6.91
C VAL A 326 8.27 0.12 6.91
N THR A 327 8.86 1.27 7.25
CA THR A 327 8.17 2.58 7.16
C THR A 327 8.95 3.58 6.34
N ALA A 328 8.26 4.33 5.49
CA ALA A 328 8.78 5.54 4.87
C ALA A 328 8.55 6.74 5.79
N ASN A 329 9.64 7.37 6.24
CA ASN A 329 9.60 8.46 7.22
C ASN A 329 9.84 9.80 6.54
N GLU A 330 8.76 10.38 6.02
CA GLU A 330 8.74 11.62 5.23
C GLU A 330 9.54 12.74 5.92
N GLY A 331 9.28 12.99 7.20
CA GLY A 331 9.83 14.13 7.92
C GLY A 331 11.30 13.98 8.31
N SER A 332 11.89 12.80 8.16
CA SER A 332 13.29 12.52 8.50
C SER A 332 14.15 12.07 7.33
N ASP A 333 13.59 11.98 6.12
CA ASP A 333 14.27 11.48 4.92
C ASP A 333 14.89 10.09 5.14
N THR A 334 14.17 9.18 5.80
CA THR A 334 14.65 7.83 6.12
C THR A 334 13.61 6.77 5.83
N VAL A 335 14.07 5.51 5.76
CA VAL A 335 13.22 4.33 5.89
C VAL A 335 13.62 3.60 7.19
N SER A 336 12.66 3.12 7.96
CA SER A 336 12.92 2.27 9.15
C SER A 336 12.51 0.84 8.86
N VAL A 337 13.26 -0.14 9.40
CA VAL A 337 12.87 -1.55 9.39
C VAL A 337 12.81 -2.08 10.82
N LEU A 338 11.62 -2.47 11.26
CA LEU A 338 11.37 -3.03 12.57
C LEU A 338 11.40 -4.54 12.44
N ILE A 339 12.46 -5.13 12.97
CA ILE A 339 12.64 -6.57 12.93
C ILE A 339 11.82 -7.22 14.05
N TRP A 340 10.93 -8.14 13.68
CA TRP A 340 10.22 -8.96 14.64
C TRP A 340 11.22 -9.86 15.38
N LYS A 341 10.99 -9.99 16.68
CA LYS A 341 11.77 -10.91 17.52
C LYS A 341 10.82 -11.51 18.54
N PRO A 342 10.61 -12.84 18.52
CA PRO A 342 9.85 -13.48 19.57
C PRO A 342 10.56 -13.29 20.92
N CYS A 343 9.79 -13.05 21.97
CA CYS A 343 10.33 -12.93 23.32
C CYS A 343 10.98 -14.26 23.76
N GLY A 344 12.30 -14.28 23.91
CA GLY A 344 13.03 -15.42 24.50
C GLY A 344 14.13 -16.05 23.64
N ALA A 345 14.52 -15.45 22.51
CA ALA A 345 15.69 -15.84 21.72
C ALA A 345 16.99 -15.21 22.23
#